data_AF-A0A818M472-F1
#
_entry.id   AF-A0A818M472-F1
#
_cell.length_a   1.000
_cell.length_b   1.000
_cell.length_c   1.000
_cell.angle_alpha   90.00
_cell.angle_beta   90.00
_cell.angle_gamma   90.00
#
_symmetry.space_group_name_H-M   'P 1'
#
loop_
_entity.id
_entity.type
_entity.pdbx_description
1 polymer ?
#
loop_
_entity_poly.entity_id
_entity_poly.type
_entity_poly.pdbx_seq_one_letter_code
_entity_poly.pdbx_strand_id
1 'polypeptide(L)'
;MYGNNEQKKKIPSLDELKRLWSDSWKTSSIMTFEVASWITDNLFMLDRKEVIIQTWLDYRTDKDWRFFRHFAALQLVIDGSNTSQLIDIINEVFTIDKDFRLRYIVPQLFISQLVDVTVLRQILVKLHQNIDYSSRIWVWIELQGILELFLNLELERIISNERRPSTITTRPYLLMIKGYPEDLQIYLIEYVHLFVDVKTEIENSIKEKFLAVIIKCMTNCWISIGNRQTLSMKFYEYIFTYLDNSQFPEVQKAIFDALNSLFIFLKPPEEYILMQQIASPHLVCP
;
A
#
# COMPACT_ATOMS: atom_id res chain seq x y z
N MET A 1 38.21 -24.87 10.04
CA MET A 1 36.95 -25.33 10.68
C MET A 1 36.03 -24.13 10.80
N TYR A 2 35.12 -23.96 9.84
CA TYR A 2 34.09 -22.92 9.90
C TYR A 2 32.99 -23.40 10.84
N GLY A 3 32.82 -22.71 11.97
CA GLY A 3 31.70 -22.93 12.87
C GLY A 3 30.44 -22.34 12.25
N ASN A 4 29.50 -23.22 11.88
CA ASN A 4 28.11 -22.87 11.62
C ASN A 4 27.51 -22.26 12.90
N ASN A 5 27.43 -20.93 12.95
CA ASN A 5 26.52 -20.25 13.87
C ASN A 5 25.15 -20.13 13.18
N GLU A 6 24.45 -21.25 13.09
CA GLU A 6 22.99 -21.21 13.00
C GLU A 6 22.49 -20.67 14.34
N GLN A 7 22.30 -19.36 14.44
CA GLN A 7 21.44 -18.80 15.47
C GLN A 7 20.02 -19.36 15.23
N LYS A 8 19.70 -20.47 15.90
CA LYS A 8 18.32 -20.94 16.04
C LYS A 8 17.52 -19.78 16.60
N LYS A 9 16.67 -19.14 15.78
CA LYS A 9 15.70 -18.13 16.24
C LYS A 9 14.93 -18.75 17.40
N LYS A 10 15.09 -18.16 18.59
CA LYS A 10 14.38 -18.60 19.80
C LYS A 10 12.89 -18.44 19.53
N ILE A 11 12.13 -19.54 19.63
CA ILE A 11 10.67 -19.47 19.48
C ILE A 11 10.12 -18.55 20.57
N PRO A 12 9.42 -17.47 20.20
CA PRO A 12 8.86 -16.51 21.15
C PRO A 12 7.80 -17.17 22.04
N SER A 13 7.76 -16.83 23.33
CA SER A 13 6.86 -17.48 24.30
C SER A 13 5.59 -16.67 24.52
N LEU A 14 4.43 -17.32 24.64
CA LEU A 14 3.16 -16.65 24.96
C LEU A 14 3.22 -15.89 26.31
N ASP A 15 4.09 -16.31 27.22
CA ASP A 15 4.30 -15.63 28.51
C ASP A 15 4.96 -14.25 28.35
N GLU A 16 5.70 -14.04 27.27
CA GLU A 16 6.24 -12.72 26.90
C GLU A 16 5.13 -11.77 26.46
N LEU A 17 4.19 -12.24 25.63
CA LEU A 17 3.01 -11.47 25.26
C LEU A 17 2.15 -11.15 26.48
N LYS A 18 1.93 -12.12 27.38
CA LYS A 18 1.20 -11.89 28.64
C LYS A 18 1.88 -10.84 29.51
N ARG A 19 3.21 -10.84 29.58
CA ARG A 19 3.97 -9.83 30.33
C ARG A 19 3.83 -8.45 29.69
N LEU A 20 4.06 -8.34 28.38
CA LEU A 20 3.90 -7.08 27.64
C LEU A 20 2.48 -6.51 27.81
N TRP A 21 1.47 -7.38 27.76
CA TRP A 21 0.08 -7.03 28.01
C TRP A 21 -0.19 -6.59 29.46
N SER A 22 0.38 -7.30 30.44
CA SER A 22 0.26 -6.92 31.84
C SER A 22 0.94 -5.58 32.15
N ASP A 23 2.03 -5.27 31.45
CA ASP A 23 2.77 -4.03 31.64
C ASP A 23 2.07 -2.85 30.94
N SER A 24 1.45 -3.08 29.76
CA SER A 24 0.60 -2.07 29.10
C SER A 24 -0.63 -1.71 29.93
N TRP A 25 -1.19 -2.68 30.66
CA TRP A 25 -2.30 -2.45 31.59
C TRP A 25 -1.94 -1.49 32.73
N LYS A 26 -0.72 -1.57 33.26
CA LYS A 26 -0.25 -0.70 34.37
C LYS A 26 -0.11 0.76 33.95
N THR A 27 0.10 1.02 32.66
CA THR A 27 0.30 2.38 32.13
C THR A 27 -0.98 3.02 31.62
N SER A 28 -2.15 2.39 31.81
CA SER A 28 -3.45 2.81 31.23
C SER A 28 -3.45 2.92 29.69
N SER A 29 -2.35 2.53 29.04
CA SER A 29 -2.23 2.42 27.59
C SER A 29 -2.49 0.96 27.22
N ILE A 30 -3.78 0.65 27.00
CA ILE A 30 -4.29 -0.71 26.71
C ILE A 30 -3.60 -1.35 25.49
N MET A 31 -2.83 -0.58 24.71
CA MET A 31 -2.07 -1.09 23.58
C MET A 31 -0.81 -0.27 23.35
N THR A 32 0.32 -0.79 23.79
CA THR A 32 1.61 -0.21 23.42
C THR A 32 2.08 -0.76 22.08
N PHE A 33 2.93 -0.02 21.39
CA PHE A 33 3.52 -0.43 20.11
C PHE A 33 4.20 -1.82 20.22
N GLU A 34 4.79 -2.11 21.37
CA GLU A 34 5.49 -3.36 21.68
C GLU A 34 4.56 -4.57 21.65
N VAL A 35 3.32 -4.45 22.14
CA VAL A 35 2.32 -5.53 22.09
C VAL A 35 1.92 -5.81 20.64
N ALA A 36 1.63 -4.76 19.86
CA ALA A 36 1.21 -4.90 18.47
C ALA A 36 2.34 -5.46 17.59
N SER A 37 3.58 -5.00 17.79
CA SER A 37 4.76 -5.53 17.11
C SER A 37 4.97 -7.00 17.49
N TRP A 38 4.91 -7.34 18.78
CA TRP A 38 5.12 -8.71 19.21
C TRP A 38 4.12 -9.66 18.53
N ILE A 39 2.83 -9.34 18.53
CA ILE A 39 1.82 -10.20 17.89
C ILE A 39 2.12 -10.38 16.39
N THR A 40 2.42 -9.28 15.69
CA THR A 40 2.71 -9.29 14.25
C THR A 40 3.96 -10.14 13.93
N ASP A 41 5.00 -10.05 14.77
CA ASP A 41 6.31 -10.63 14.51
C ASP A 41 6.44 -12.09 14.99
N ASN A 42 5.57 -12.54 15.91
CA ASN A 42 5.80 -13.77 16.68
C ASN A 42 4.64 -14.77 16.67
N LEU A 43 3.39 -14.34 16.42
CA LEU A 43 2.21 -15.21 16.56
C LEU A 43 2.29 -16.46 15.67
N PHE A 44 2.82 -16.31 14.46
CA PHE A 44 2.93 -17.39 13.48
C PHE A 44 3.97 -18.46 13.84
N MET A 45 4.82 -18.20 14.84
CA MET A 45 5.82 -19.16 15.34
C MET A 45 5.28 -20.06 16.46
N LEU A 46 4.03 -19.89 16.89
CA LEU A 46 3.43 -20.66 17.98
C LEU A 46 2.73 -21.92 17.47
N ASP A 47 3.00 -23.07 18.12
CA ASP A 47 2.42 -24.40 17.82
C ASP A 47 0.88 -24.50 17.98
N ARG A 48 0.21 -23.43 18.42
CA ARG A 48 -1.25 -23.39 18.64
C ARG A 48 -1.89 -22.10 18.12
N LYS A 49 -1.29 -21.47 17.12
CA LYS A 49 -1.76 -20.17 16.60
C LYS A 49 -3.24 -20.21 16.21
N GLU A 50 -3.71 -21.29 15.60
CA GLU A 50 -5.10 -21.41 15.13
C GLU A 50 -6.08 -21.38 16.30
N VAL A 51 -5.77 -22.12 17.38
CA VAL A 51 -6.60 -22.15 18.59
C VAL A 51 -6.62 -20.78 19.27
N ILE A 52 -5.48 -20.09 19.31
CA ILE A 52 -5.35 -18.75 19.89
C ILE A 52 -6.19 -17.74 19.10
N ILE A 53 -6.07 -17.74 17.77
CA ILE A 53 -6.82 -16.86 16.86
C ILE A 53 -8.33 -17.09 17.01
N GLN A 54 -8.78 -18.35 17.05
CA GLN A 54 -10.19 -18.65 17.26
C GLN A 54 -10.70 -18.16 18.62
N THR A 55 -9.91 -18.36 19.68
CA THR A 55 -10.24 -17.86 21.02
C THR A 55 -10.38 -16.34 21.03
N TRP A 56 -9.50 -15.63 20.33
CA TRP A 56 -9.54 -14.17 20.22
C TRP A 56 -10.78 -13.66 19.49
N LEU A 57 -11.29 -14.42 18.52
CA LEU A 57 -12.50 -14.06 17.77
C LEU A 57 -13.74 -13.98 18.67
N ASP A 58 -13.75 -14.72 19.79
CA ASP A 58 -14.87 -14.79 20.74
C ASP A 58 -14.90 -13.63 21.75
N TYR A 59 -13.90 -12.74 21.77
CA TYR A 59 -13.86 -11.56 22.63
C TYR A 59 -14.83 -10.45 22.16
N ARG A 60 -16.15 -10.72 22.24
CA ARG A 60 -17.20 -9.85 21.69
C ARG A 60 -17.58 -8.66 22.57
N THR A 61 -17.64 -8.85 23.89
CA THR A 61 -18.31 -7.93 24.82
C THR A 61 -17.37 -7.03 25.60
N ASP A 62 -16.07 -7.35 25.63
CA ASP A 62 -15.09 -6.61 26.41
C ASP A 62 -14.39 -5.57 25.54
N LYS A 63 -14.49 -4.29 25.94
CA LYS A 63 -13.90 -3.16 25.21
C LYS A 63 -12.38 -3.29 25.11
N ASP A 64 -11.76 -3.93 26.10
CA ASP A 64 -10.30 -4.01 26.21
C ASP A 64 -9.70 -5.09 25.30
N TRP A 65 -10.50 -6.10 24.93
CA TRP A 65 -10.07 -7.24 24.11
C TRP A 65 -10.52 -7.15 22.65
N ARG A 66 -11.29 -6.11 22.30
CA ARG A 66 -11.83 -5.91 20.95
C ARG A 66 -10.76 -5.90 19.85
N PHE A 67 -9.55 -5.41 20.17
CA PHE A 67 -8.44 -5.46 19.23
C PHE A 67 -8.08 -6.89 18.82
N PHE A 68 -7.99 -7.83 19.77
CA PHE A 68 -7.64 -9.22 19.47
C PHE A 68 -8.69 -9.86 18.57
N ARG A 69 -9.97 -9.53 18.79
CA ARG A 69 -11.05 -9.95 17.90
C ARG A 69 -10.86 -9.40 16.48
N HIS A 70 -10.55 -8.11 16.35
CA HIS A 70 -10.29 -7.51 15.05
C HIS A 70 -9.03 -8.07 14.37
N PHE A 71 -7.96 -8.26 15.14
CA PHE A 71 -6.72 -8.89 14.68
C PHE A 71 -7.01 -10.30 14.16
N ALA A 72 -7.72 -11.11 14.96
CA ALA A 72 -8.07 -12.48 14.62
C ALA A 72 -8.92 -12.53 13.34
N ALA A 73 -9.89 -11.62 13.20
CA ALA A 73 -10.69 -11.56 12.00
C ALA A 73 -9.85 -11.22 10.75
N LEU A 74 -8.95 -10.24 10.86
CA LEU A 74 -8.04 -9.85 9.80
C LEU A 74 -7.07 -10.99 9.43
N GLN A 75 -6.50 -11.68 10.42
CA GLN A 75 -5.61 -12.82 10.23
C GLN A 75 -6.32 -13.99 9.56
N LEU A 76 -7.54 -14.33 9.97
CA LEU A 76 -8.32 -15.39 9.34
C LEU A 76 -8.62 -15.08 7.86
N VAL A 77 -8.85 -13.80 7.52
CA VAL A 77 -8.99 -13.37 6.13
C VAL A 77 -7.66 -13.51 5.37
N ILE A 78 -6.54 -13.10 5.97
CA ILE A 78 -5.19 -13.30 5.40
C ILE A 78 -4.93 -14.78 5.10
N ASP A 79 -5.41 -15.67 5.97
CA ASP A 79 -5.29 -17.12 5.85
C ASP A 79 -6.34 -17.74 4.89
N GLY A 80 -7.17 -16.92 4.23
CA GLY A 80 -8.11 -17.33 3.18
C GLY A 80 -9.56 -17.57 3.62
N SER A 81 -9.91 -17.31 4.88
CA SER A 81 -11.31 -17.41 5.34
C SER A 81 -12.12 -16.19 4.89
N ASN A 82 -13.35 -16.40 4.39
CA ASN A 82 -14.18 -15.32 3.82
C ASN A 82 -15.63 -15.33 4.33
N THR A 83 -15.86 -15.65 5.61
CA THR A 83 -17.21 -15.65 6.17
C THR A 83 -17.75 -14.23 6.37
N SER A 84 -19.07 -14.04 6.23
CA SER A 84 -19.71 -12.73 6.42
C SER A 84 -19.42 -12.13 7.80
N GLN A 85 -19.38 -12.97 8.84
CA GLN A 85 -19.05 -12.56 10.20
C GLN A 85 -17.65 -11.93 10.30
N LEU A 86 -16.66 -12.43 9.56
CA LEU A 86 -15.31 -11.86 9.57
C LEU A 86 -15.29 -10.49 8.89
N ILE A 87 -16.02 -10.35 7.79
CA ILE A 87 -16.17 -9.08 7.06
C ILE A 87 -16.85 -8.02 7.96
N ASP A 88 -17.89 -8.41 8.69
CA ASP A 88 -18.57 -7.52 9.64
C ASP A 88 -17.62 -7.02 10.73
N ILE A 89 -16.82 -7.93 11.31
CA ILE A 89 -15.81 -7.57 12.32
C ILE A 89 -14.73 -6.64 11.75
N ILE A 90 -14.28 -6.88 10.52
CA ILE A 90 -13.29 -6.00 9.86
C ILE A 90 -13.91 -4.63 9.58
N ASN A 91 -15.18 -4.56 9.18
CA ASN A 91 -15.88 -3.30 8.98
C ASN A 91 -16.02 -2.50 10.30
N GLU A 92 -16.17 -3.17 11.43
CA GLU A 92 -16.16 -2.53 12.76
C GLU A 92 -14.82 -1.81 13.05
N VAL A 93 -13.69 -2.34 12.57
CA VAL A 93 -12.37 -1.69 12.71
C VAL A 93 -12.41 -0.29 12.14
N PHE A 94 -12.91 -0.15 10.92
CA PHE A 94 -12.88 1.11 10.17
C PHE A 94 -13.91 2.15 10.66
N THR A 95 -14.79 1.76 11.59
CA THR A 95 -15.80 2.64 12.18
C THR A 95 -15.48 3.06 13.61
N ILE A 96 -14.76 2.22 14.37
CA ILE A 96 -14.57 2.41 15.81
C ILE A 96 -13.12 2.79 16.17
N ASP A 97 -12.11 2.31 15.43
CA ASP A 97 -10.71 2.39 15.85
C ASP A 97 -10.00 3.67 15.37
N LYS A 98 -10.19 4.78 16.08
CA LYS A 98 -9.61 6.10 15.71
C LYS A 98 -8.09 6.09 15.55
N ASP A 99 -7.37 5.22 16.28
CA ASP A 99 -5.90 5.16 16.25
C ASP A 99 -5.35 4.29 15.12
N PHE A 100 -6.23 3.58 14.41
CA PHE A 100 -5.90 2.66 13.33
C PHE A 100 -4.77 1.68 13.70
N ARG A 101 -4.98 0.93 14.78
CA ARG A 101 -3.95 0.09 15.41
C ARG A 101 -3.55 -1.09 14.53
N LEU A 102 -4.43 -1.52 13.62
CA LEU A 102 -4.16 -2.60 12.66
C LEU A 102 -3.36 -2.17 11.43
N ARG A 103 -2.89 -0.92 11.34
CA ARG A 103 -2.11 -0.41 10.19
C ARG A 103 -0.92 -1.27 9.79
N TYR A 104 -0.35 -2.02 10.72
CA TYR A 104 0.83 -2.87 10.50
C TYR A 104 0.48 -4.24 9.89
N ILE A 105 -0.76 -4.70 10.06
CA ILE A 105 -1.22 -6.00 9.58
C ILE A 105 -1.98 -5.85 8.28
N VAL A 106 -2.69 -4.74 8.10
CA VAL A 106 -3.41 -4.43 6.85
C VAL A 106 -2.56 -4.63 5.59
N PRO A 107 -1.26 -4.26 5.53
CA PRO A 107 -0.39 -4.56 4.40
C PRO A 107 -0.30 -6.05 4.04
N GLN A 108 -0.42 -6.97 4.99
CA GLN A 108 -0.34 -8.41 4.73
C GLN A 108 -1.51 -8.93 3.88
N LEU A 109 -2.67 -8.25 3.90
CA LEU A 109 -3.79 -8.57 3.00
C LEU A 109 -3.41 -8.47 1.52
N PHE A 110 -2.44 -7.63 1.18
CA PHE A 110 -2.03 -7.35 -0.20
C PHE A 110 -0.88 -8.23 -0.67
N ILE A 111 -0.28 -9.00 0.25
CA ILE A 111 0.82 -9.92 0.00
C ILE A 111 0.30 -11.36 -0.08
N SER A 112 -0.73 -11.70 0.71
CA SER A 112 -1.27 -13.06 0.74
C SER A 112 -2.02 -13.41 -0.55
N GLN A 113 -1.63 -14.54 -1.15
CA GLN A 113 -2.29 -15.14 -2.32
C GLN A 113 -3.63 -15.81 -1.99
N LEU A 114 -3.92 -16.01 -0.70
CA LEU A 114 -5.12 -16.72 -0.23
C LEU A 114 -6.33 -15.80 -0.08
N VAL A 115 -6.09 -14.48 -0.02
CA VAL A 115 -7.14 -13.50 0.20
C VAL A 115 -8.04 -13.42 -1.03
N ASP A 116 -9.34 -13.61 -0.82
CA ASP A 116 -10.35 -13.42 -1.86
C ASP A 116 -10.35 -11.95 -2.35
N VAL A 117 -10.22 -11.75 -3.67
CA VAL A 117 -10.14 -10.42 -4.29
C VAL A 117 -11.38 -9.55 -4.03
N THR A 118 -12.55 -10.17 -3.87
CA THR A 118 -13.81 -9.48 -3.55
C THR A 118 -13.80 -8.97 -2.12
N VAL A 119 -13.25 -9.76 -1.19
CA VAL A 119 -13.05 -9.33 0.20
C VAL A 119 -12.04 -8.20 0.27
N LEU A 120 -10.92 -8.34 -0.44
CA LEU A 120 -9.88 -7.30 -0.49
C LEU A 120 -10.43 -5.98 -1.05
N ARG A 121 -11.23 -6.05 -2.12
CA ARG A 121 -11.92 -4.89 -2.69
C ARG A 121 -12.81 -4.18 -1.67
N GLN A 122 -13.60 -4.92 -0.90
CA GLN A 122 -14.46 -4.33 0.15
C GLN A 122 -13.62 -3.61 1.22
N ILE A 123 -12.54 -4.24 1.67
CA ILE A 123 -11.62 -3.67 2.66
C ILE A 123 -10.96 -2.39 2.12
N LEU A 124 -10.47 -2.41 0.87
CA LEU A 124 -9.88 -1.23 0.23
C LEU A 124 -10.84 -0.07 0.12
N VAL A 125 -12.09 -0.31 -0.30
CA VAL A 125 -13.11 0.73 -0.40
C VAL A 125 -13.38 1.36 0.98
N LYS A 126 -13.47 0.54 2.04
CA LYS A 126 -13.67 1.02 3.40
C LYS A 126 -12.49 1.83 3.92
N LEU A 127 -11.27 1.38 3.64
CA LEU A 127 -10.04 2.10 3.96
C LEU A 127 -9.99 3.46 3.28
N HIS A 128 -10.31 3.51 1.99
CA HIS A 128 -10.29 4.72 1.19
C HIS A 128 -11.39 5.74 1.58
N GLN A 129 -12.53 5.27 2.09
CA GLN A 129 -13.57 6.14 2.65
C GLN A 129 -13.09 6.94 3.88
N ASN A 130 -12.00 6.50 4.54
CA ASN A 130 -11.40 7.20 5.65
C ASN A 130 -10.02 7.77 5.26
N ILE A 131 -9.93 9.09 5.07
CA ILE A 131 -8.70 9.73 4.59
C ILE A 131 -7.52 9.56 5.58
N ASP A 132 -7.79 9.56 6.88
CA ASP A 132 -6.76 9.37 7.90
C ASP A 132 -6.16 7.97 7.82
N TYR A 133 -6.99 6.94 7.64
CA TYR A 133 -6.51 5.55 7.50
C TYR A 133 -5.78 5.33 6.19
N SER A 134 -6.38 5.73 5.07
CA SER A 134 -5.76 5.59 3.75
C SER A 134 -4.43 6.35 3.66
N SER A 135 -4.26 7.48 4.36
CA SER A 135 -2.99 8.22 4.43
C SER A 135 -1.85 7.44 5.12
N ARG A 136 -2.21 6.58 6.08
CA ARG A 136 -1.29 5.80 6.92
C ARG A 136 -0.94 4.42 6.35
N ILE A 137 -1.54 4.04 5.22
CA ILE A 137 -1.29 2.75 4.56
C ILE A 137 -0.38 2.93 3.36
N TRP A 138 0.68 2.12 3.36
CA TRP A 138 1.74 2.11 2.36
C TRP A 138 2.09 0.65 2.08
N VAL A 139 1.69 0.13 0.93
CA VAL A 139 1.73 -1.31 0.62
C VAL A 139 2.78 -1.63 -0.42
N TRP A 140 3.50 -2.73 -0.19
CA TRP A 140 4.36 -3.35 -1.19
C TRP A 140 3.49 -4.35 -1.98
N ILE A 141 3.40 -4.18 -3.30
CA ILE A 141 2.56 -5.05 -4.14
C ILE A 141 3.44 -6.07 -4.84
N GLU A 142 3.18 -7.35 -4.61
CA GLU A 142 3.90 -8.46 -5.24
C GLU A 142 3.08 -9.21 -6.30
N LEU A 143 1.76 -9.05 -6.27
CA LEU A 143 0.84 -9.82 -7.10
C LEU A 143 0.18 -8.92 -8.15
N GLN A 144 0.26 -9.31 -9.43
CA GLN A 144 -0.34 -8.58 -10.54
C GLN A 144 -1.83 -8.32 -10.34
N GLY A 145 -2.60 -9.32 -9.91
CA GLY A 145 -4.04 -9.19 -9.68
C GLY A 145 -4.39 -8.15 -8.60
N ILE A 146 -3.48 -7.91 -7.65
CA ILE A 146 -3.65 -6.86 -6.64
C ILE A 146 -3.37 -5.49 -7.26
N LEU A 147 -2.31 -5.35 -8.07
CA LEU A 147 -2.06 -4.12 -8.83
C LEU A 147 -3.23 -3.76 -9.75
N GLU A 148 -3.79 -4.74 -10.45
CA GLU A 148 -4.99 -4.59 -11.28
C GLU A 148 -6.20 -4.12 -10.47
N LEU A 149 -6.42 -4.66 -9.27
CA LEU A 149 -7.49 -4.20 -8.38
C LEU A 149 -7.32 -2.71 -8.02
N PHE A 150 -6.09 -2.29 -7.71
CA PHE A 150 -5.78 -0.88 -7.44
C PHE A 150 -6.00 0.03 -8.66
N LEU A 151 -5.60 -0.40 -9.85
CA LEU A 151 -5.83 0.31 -11.11
C LEU A 151 -7.32 0.46 -11.41
N ASN A 152 -8.10 -0.61 -11.25
CA ASN A 152 -9.54 -0.63 -11.47
C ASN A 152 -10.28 0.30 -10.50
N LEU A 153 -9.97 0.20 -9.20
CA LEU A 153 -10.57 1.07 -8.19
C LEU A 153 -10.24 2.55 -8.40
N GLU A 154 -9.04 2.86 -8.87
CA GLU A 154 -8.65 4.24 -9.20
C GLU A 154 -9.42 4.78 -10.40
N LEU A 155 -9.57 3.98 -11.47
CA LEU A 155 -10.36 4.38 -12.63
C LEU A 155 -11.84 4.60 -12.24
N GLU A 156 -12.42 3.70 -11.45
CA GLU A 156 -13.79 3.85 -10.94
C GLU A 156 -13.95 5.12 -10.09
N ARG A 157 -12.97 5.43 -9.25
CA ARG A 157 -12.95 6.66 -8.43
C ARG A 157 -12.98 7.89 -9.32
N ILE A 158 -12.13 7.97 -10.33
CA ILE A 158 -12.07 9.11 -11.27
C ILE A 158 -13.39 9.24 -12.02
N ILE A 159 -13.92 8.15 -12.58
CA ILE A 159 -15.22 8.14 -13.28
C ILE A 159 -16.33 8.65 -12.35
N SER A 160 -16.35 8.20 -11.09
CA SER A 160 -17.35 8.64 -10.12
C SER A 160 -17.26 10.13 -9.81
N ASN A 161 -16.03 10.66 -9.69
CA ASN A 161 -15.78 12.06 -9.36
C ASN A 161 -16.14 13.00 -10.51
N GLU A 162 -15.91 12.59 -11.77
CA GLU A 162 -16.36 13.36 -12.93
C GLU A 162 -17.89 13.41 -13.02
N ARG A 163 -18.55 12.27 -12.81
CA ARG A 163 -20.01 12.18 -12.92
C ARG A 163 -20.74 12.84 -11.75
N ARG A 164 -20.15 12.82 -10.56
CA ARG A 164 -20.69 13.38 -9.33
C ARG A 164 -19.56 14.01 -8.53
N PRO A 165 -19.20 15.27 -8.82
CA PRO A 165 -18.17 15.98 -8.09
C PRO A 165 -18.55 16.05 -6.61
N SER A 166 -17.85 15.29 -5.76
CA SER A 166 -17.99 15.38 -4.31
C SER A 166 -17.15 16.53 -3.78
N THR A 167 -17.63 17.20 -2.73
CA THR A 167 -16.84 18.20 -1.99
C THR A 167 -15.70 17.56 -1.17
N ILE A 168 -15.77 16.25 -0.93
CA ILE A 168 -14.75 15.48 -0.23
C ILE A 168 -13.76 14.94 -1.26
N THR A 169 -12.53 15.44 -1.23
CA THR A 169 -11.39 14.91 -1.98
C THR A 169 -10.84 13.67 -1.26
N THR A 170 -10.93 12.51 -1.91
CA THR A 170 -10.30 11.28 -1.41
C THR A 170 -8.90 11.10 -1.98
N ARG A 171 -8.00 10.47 -1.22
CA ARG A 171 -6.64 10.12 -1.67
C ARG A 171 -6.75 9.08 -2.80
N PRO A 172 -6.07 9.23 -3.94
CA PRO A 172 -6.03 8.18 -4.96
C PRO A 172 -5.54 6.84 -4.40
N TYR A 173 -6.17 5.74 -4.83
CA TYR A 173 -5.82 4.38 -4.39
C TYR A 173 -4.37 4.05 -4.72
N LEU A 174 -3.92 4.41 -5.93
CA LEU A 174 -2.54 4.16 -6.38
C LEU A 174 -1.50 4.85 -5.49
N LEU A 175 -1.86 5.92 -4.78
CA LEU A 175 -0.92 6.57 -3.85
C LEU A 175 -0.74 5.80 -2.53
N MET A 176 -1.51 4.75 -2.27
CA MET A 176 -1.27 3.85 -1.14
C MET A 176 -0.17 2.82 -1.44
N ILE A 177 0.26 2.71 -2.71
CA ILE A 177 1.33 1.80 -3.12
C ILE A 177 2.68 2.45 -2.82
N LYS A 178 3.55 1.69 -2.16
CA LYS A 178 4.94 2.07 -1.84
C LYS A 178 5.92 1.63 -2.92
N GLY A 179 5.63 0.53 -3.60
CA GLY A 179 6.43 -0.01 -4.68
C GLY A 179 6.01 -1.44 -5.05
N TYR A 180 6.68 -1.96 -6.06
CA TYR A 180 6.43 -3.27 -6.68
C TYR A 180 7.69 -3.77 -7.40
N PRO A 181 7.83 -5.09 -7.61
CA PRO A 181 8.96 -5.70 -8.30
C PRO A 181 9.02 -5.33 -9.80
N GLU A 182 10.14 -5.66 -10.46
CA GLU A 182 10.45 -5.25 -11.84
C GLU A 182 9.48 -5.82 -12.88
N ASP A 183 9.01 -7.05 -12.70
CA ASP A 183 7.97 -7.66 -13.53
C ASP A 183 6.67 -6.85 -13.51
N LEU A 184 6.27 -6.35 -12.34
CA LEU A 184 5.11 -5.47 -12.23
C LEU A 184 5.38 -4.05 -12.76
N GLN A 185 6.63 -3.59 -12.78
CA GLN A 185 7.01 -2.35 -13.48
C GLN A 185 6.80 -2.49 -14.99
N ILE A 186 7.26 -3.62 -15.57
CA ILE A 186 7.07 -3.92 -17.00
C ILE A 186 5.59 -4.03 -17.32
N TYR A 187 4.83 -4.78 -16.51
CA TYR A 187 3.38 -4.88 -16.66
C TYR A 187 2.70 -3.50 -16.66
N LEU A 188 3.08 -2.60 -15.75
CA LEU A 188 2.47 -1.27 -15.67
C LEU A 188 2.78 -0.42 -16.92
N ILE A 189 4.00 -0.50 -17.45
CA ILE A 189 4.37 0.16 -18.72
C ILE A 189 3.49 -0.35 -19.86
N GLU A 190 3.39 -1.68 -20.01
CA GLU A 190 2.58 -2.32 -21.05
C GLU A 190 1.09 -1.95 -20.91
N TYR A 191 0.58 -1.96 -19.67
CA TYR A 191 -0.78 -1.55 -19.36
C TYR A 191 -1.07 -0.10 -19.81
N VAL A 192 -0.17 0.83 -19.50
CA VAL A 192 -0.35 2.25 -19.85
C VAL A 192 -0.27 2.45 -21.36
N HIS A 193 0.68 1.79 -22.06
CA HIS A 193 0.75 1.80 -23.52
C HIS A 193 -0.57 1.34 -24.15
N LEU A 194 -1.07 0.18 -23.74
CA LEU A 194 -2.34 -0.36 -24.22
C LEU A 194 -3.50 0.58 -23.90
N PHE A 195 -3.53 1.17 -22.71
CA PHE A 195 -4.60 2.09 -22.30
C PHE A 195 -4.64 3.37 -23.15
N VAL A 196 -3.48 3.89 -23.57
CA VAL A 196 -3.37 5.07 -24.44
C VAL A 196 -3.74 4.73 -25.89
N ASP A 197 -3.24 3.61 -26.40
CA ASP A 197 -3.38 3.23 -27.82
C ASP A 197 -4.78 2.70 -28.15
N VAL A 198 -5.44 2.05 -27.19
CA VAL A 198 -6.79 1.53 -27.40
C VAL A 198 -7.78 2.69 -27.44
N LYS A 199 -8.57 2.74 -28.52
CA LYS A 199 -9.80 3.54 -28.60
C LYS A 199 -10.84 2.97 -27.62
N THR A 200 -10.64 3.23 -26.33
CA THR A 200 -11.66 2.98 -25.32
C THR A 200 -12.73 4.07 -25.42
N GLU A 201 -13.97 3.73 -25.07
CA GLU A 201 -15.11 4.66 -24.97
C GLU A 201 -14.96 5.68 -23.82
N ILE A 202 -13.83 5.65 -23.11
CA ILE A 202 -13.53 6.54 -22.00
C ILE A 202 -13.18 7.93 -22.54
N GLU A 203 -13.80 8.96 -21.97
CA GLU A 203 -13.52 10.35 -22.30
C GLU A 203 -12.05 10.71 -22.11
N ASN A 204 -11.48 11.53 -23.00
CA ASN A 204 -10.06 11.91 -22.95
C ASN A 204 -9.67 12.59 -21.63
N SER A 205 -10.58 13.35 -21.00
CA SER A 205 -10.37 13.96 -19.69
C SER A 205 -10.16 12.93 -18.57
N ILE A 206 -10.94 11.84 -18.58
CA ILE A 206 -10.80 10.73 -17.64
C ILE A 206 -9.50 9.97 -17.90
N LYS A 207 -9.18 9.73 -19.18
CA LYS A 207 -7.91 9.09 -19.57
C LYS A 207 -6.73 9.87 -19.04
N GLU A 208 -6.68 11.18 -19.30
CA GLU A 208 -5.61 12.05 -18.84
C GLU A 208 -5.46 12.03 -17.32
N LYS A 209 -6.56 12.20 -16.58
CA LYS A 209 -6.55 12.16 -15.10
C LYS A 209 -6.03 10.82 -14.58
N PHE A 210 -6.44 9.71 -15.19
CA PHE A 210 -6.01 8.38 -14.78
C PHE A 210 -4.52 8.17 -15.05
N LEU A 211 -4.04 8.55 -16.24
CA LEU A 211 -2.62 8.52 -16.60
C LEU A 211 -1.78 9.36 -15.63
N ALA A 212 -2.23 10.57 -15.29
CA ALA A 212 -1.52 11.44 -14.36
C ALA A 212 -1.37 10.79 -12.97
N VAL A 213 -2.40 10.09 -12.47
CA VAL A 213 -2.31 9.37 -11.19
C VAL A 213 -1.39 8.16 -11.27
N ILE A 214 -1.41 7.40 -12.37
CA ILE A 214 -0.48 6.27 -12.57
C ILE A 214 0.96 6.77 -12.57
N ILE A 215 1.26 7.80 -13.37
CA ILE A 215 2.61 8.37 -13.45
C ILE A 215 3.04 8.91 -12.08
N LYS A 216 2.15 9.59 -11.35
CA LYS A 216 2.42 10.05 -9.97
C LYS A 216 2.71 8.89 -9.01
N CYS A 217 2.02 7.77 -9.14
CA CYS A 217 2.31 6.56 -8.37
C CYS A 217 3.70 6.01 -8.69
N MET A 218 4.02 5.86 -9.98
CA MET A 218 5.32 5.40 -10.47
C MET A 218 6.47 6.27 -9.94
N THR A 219 6.32 7.60 -10.01
CA THR A 219 7.34 8.54 -9.52
C THR A 219 7.42 8.59 -7.99
N ASN A 220 6.32 8.38 -7.27
CA ASN A 220 6.37 8.30 -5.80
C ASN A 220 7.05 7.01 -5.31
N CYS A 221 6.82 5.90 -6.02
CA CYS A 221 7.56 4.67 -5.75
C CYS A 221 9.06 4.90 -5.92
N TRP A 222 9.47 5.68 -6.94
CA TRP A 222 10.86 6.10 -7.11
C TRP A 222 11.42 6.83 -5.88
N ILE A 223 10.77 7.89 -5.40
CA ILE A 223 11.24 8.69 -4.26
C ILE A 223 11.36 7.86 -2.97
N SER A 224 10.43 6.93 -2.74
CA SER A 224 10.39 6.13 -1.51
C SER A 224 11.51 5.08 -1.41
N ILE A 225 12.21 4.78 -2.52
CA ILE A 225 13.24 3.75 -2.57
C ILE A 225 14.58 4.37 -2.18
N GLY A 226 14.81 4.53 -0.88
CA GLY A 226 16.16 4.65 -0.36
C GLY A 226 16.93 3.34 -0.56
N ASN A 227 17.88 3.31 -1.49
CA ASN A 227 18.97 2.33 -1.64
C ASN A 227 18.64 0.81 -1.69
N ARG A 228 17.39 0.37 -1.92
CA ARG A 228 17.06 -1.08 -1.96
C ARG A 228 16.57 -1.64 -3.29
N GLN A 229 16.29 -0.80 -4.28
CA GLN A 229 15.90 -1.25 -5.61
C GLN A 229 16.48 -0.36 -6.70
N THR A 230 16.96 -1.00 -7.75
CA THR A 230 17.18 -0.40 -9.06
C THR A 230 15.85 -0.44 -9.79
N LEU A 231 15.16 0.70 -9.91
CA LEU A 231 14.17 0.87 -10.98
C LEU A 231 14.90 0.73 -12.32
N SER A 232 14.31 0.04 -13.28
CA SER A 232 14.95 -0.14 -14.58
C SER A 232 15.09 1.21 -15.31
N MET A 233 16.19 1.44 -16.03
CA MET A 233 16.34 2.64 -16.89
C MET A 233 15.16 2.82 -17.84
N LYS A 234 14.63 1.71 -18.37
CA LYS A 234 13.45 1.67 -19.24
C LYS A 234 12.20 2.28 -18.59
N PHE A 235 12.03 2.09 -17.28
CA PHE A 235 10.90 2.65 -16.55
C PHE A 235 10.96 4.18 -16.46
N TYR A 236 12.17 4.73 -16.31
CA TYR A 236 12.38 6.19 -16.33
C TYR A 236 12.21 6.77 -17.72
N GLU A 237 12.84 6.16 -18.74
CA GLU A 237 12.70 6.57 -20.13
C GLU A 237 11.22 6.63 -20.53
N TYR A 238 10.44 5.63 -20.11
CA TYR A 238 9.02 5.58 -20.36
C TYR A 238 8.26 6.77 -19.76
N ILE A 239 8.45 7.08 -18.47
CA ILE A 239 7.82 8.25 -17.84
C ILE A 239 8.19 9.53 -18.60
N PHE A 240 9.46 9.68 -18.99
CA PHE A 240 9.93 10.87 -19.68
C PHE A 240 9.37 11.03 -21.10
N THR A 241 8.90 9.97 -21.76
CA THR A 241 8.20 10.12 -23.06
C THR A 241 6.95 10.98 -22.97
N TYR A 242 6.37 11.15 -21.78
CA TYR A 242 5.19 12.00 -21.55
C TYR A 242 5.53 13.46 -21.25
N LEU A 243 6.81 13.82 -21.06
CA LEU A 243 7.19 15.22 -20.82
C LEU A 243 6.87 16.12 -22.01
N ASP A 244 7.13 15.66 -23.23
CA ASP A 244 6.91 16.46 -24.45
C ASP A 244 5.51 16.26 -25.04
N ASN A 245 4.66 15.45 -24.40
CA ASN A 245 3.34 15.14 -24.91
C ASN A 245 2.30 16.20 -24.51
N SER A 246 2.09 17.18 -25.39
CA SER A 246 1.11 18.28 -25.20
C SER A 246 -0.34 17.81 -25.10
N GLN A 247 -0.65 16.54 -25.38
CA GLN A 247 -1.98 15.97 -25.23
C GLN A 247 -2.38 15.77 -23.75
N PHE A 248 -1.41 15.69 -22.84
CA PHE A 248 -1.64 15.34 -21.44
C PHE A 248 -0.95 16.30 -20.46
N PRO A 249 -1.37 17.58 -20.38
CA PRO A 249 -0.78 18.55 -19.46
C PRO A 249 -0.80 18.15 -17.97
N GLU A 250 -1.82 17.44 -17.49
CA GLU A 250 -1.84 16.95 -16.10
C GLU A 250 -0.78 15.87 -15.84
N VAL A 251 -0.42 15.08 -16.87
CA VAL A 251 0.67 14.09 -16.78
C VAL A 251 2.01 14.82 -16.67
N GLN A 252 2.25 15.83 -17.50
CA GLN A 252 3.45 16.66 -17.43
C GLN A 252 3.60 17.28 -16.03
N LYS A 253 2.52 17.87 -15.51
CA LYS A 253 2.48 18.43 -14.16
C LYS A 253 2.83 17.40 -13.08
N ALA A 254 2.28 16.20 -13.16
CA ALA A 254 2.59 15.13 -12.21
C ALA A 254 4.08 14.74 -12.22
N ILE A 255 4.71 14.70 -13.40
CA ILE A 255 6.15 14.45 -13.54
C ILE A 255 6.95 15.58 -12.90
N PHE A 256 6.63 16.84 -13.21
CA PHE A 256 7.33 18.00 -12.63
C PHE A 256 7.20 18.06 -11.11
N ASP A 257 6.01 17.83 -10.55
CA ASP A 257 5.77 17.80 -9.11
C ASP A 257 6.64 16.73 -8.42
N ALA A 258 6.79 15.57 -9.05
CA ALA A 258 7.62 14.50 -8.52
C ALA A 258 9.12 14.79 -8.60
N LEU A 259 9.59 15.35 -9.73
CA LEU A 259 10.97 15.80 -9.87
C LEU A 259 11.31 16.87 -8.82
N ASN A 260 10.44 17.87 -8.65
CA ASN A 260 10.57 18.90 -7.61
C ASN A 260 10.68 18.30 -6.20
N SER A 261 9.95 17.22 -5.92
CA SER A 261 10.01 16.54 -4.65
C SER A 261 11.37 15.87 -4.41
N LEU A 262 11.99 15.26 -5.43
CA LEU A 262 13.35 14.71 -5.32
C LEU A 262 14.38 15.78 -4.93
N PHE A 263 14.26 16.98 -5.49
CA PHE A 263 15.18 18.11 -5.21
C PHE A 263 15.10 18.61 -3.77
N ILE A 264 13.96 18.46 -3.10
CA ILE A 264 13.74 18.91 -1.73
C ILE A 264 14.24 17.86 -0.72
N PHE A 265 14.15 16.57 -1.05
CA PHE A 265 14.43 15.47 -0.10
C PHE A 265 15.82 14.84 -0.21
N LEU A 266 16.57 15.05 -1.29
CA LEU A 266 17.90 14.46 -1.50
C LEU A 266 18.95 15.55 -1.74
N LYS A 267 20.08 15.51 -1.02
CA LYS A 267 21.32 16.06 -1.61
C LYS A 267 21.52 15.34 -2.95
N PRO A 268 21.75 16.06 -4.06
CA PRO A 268 21.64 15.46 -5.39
C PRO A 268 22.60 14.28 -5.52
N PRO A 269 22.11 13.07 -5.89
CA PRO A 269 22.97 11.94 -6.18
C PRO A 269 23.85 12.23 -7.41
N GLU A 270 24.99 11.55 -7.57
CA GLU A 270 25.89 11.71 -8.74
C GLU A 270 25.17 11.45 -10.08
N GLU A 271 24.08 10.68 -10.05
CA GLU A 271 23.14 10.45 -11.17
C GLU A 271 22.48 11.74 -11.68
N TYR A 272 22.44 12.81 -10.88
CA TYR A 272 22.01 14.16 -11.28
C TYR A 272 22.94 14.79 -12.33
N ILE A 273 24.25 14.52 -12.27
CA ILE A 273 25.20 14.98 -13.30
C ILE A 273 24.84 14.33 -14.65
N LEU A 274 24.41 13.06 -14.61
CA LEU A 274 23.96 12.33 -15.79
C LEU A 274 22.63 12.85 -16.32
N MET A 275 21.65 13.13 -15.45
CA MET A 275 20.35 13.67 -15.84
C MET A 275 20.43 15.10 -16.40
N GLN A 276 21.31 15.96 -15.86
CA GLN A 276 21.58 17.28 -16.45
C GLN A 276 22.22 17.17 -17.83
N GLN A 277 23.15 16.22 -18.03
CA GLN A 277 23.77 16.00 -19.33
C GLN A 277 22.77 15.48 -20.39
N ILE A 278 21.77 14.72 -19.98
CA ILE A 278 20.70 14.21 -20.86
C ILE A 278 19.61 15.27 -21.11
N ALA A 279 19.29 16.13 -20.14
CA ALA A 279 18.27 17.18 -20.28
C ALA A 279 18.80 18.47 -20.94
N SER A 280 20.10 18.75 -20.87
CA SER A 280 20.70 19.95 -21.45
C SER A 280 20.57 20.11 -22.97
N PRO A 281 20.55 19.08 -23.83
CA PRO A 281 20.30 19.26 -25.26
C PRO A 281 18.85 19.64 -25.58
N HIS A 282 17.90 19.35 -24.67
CA HIS A 282 16.47 19.64 -24.85
C HIS A 282 16.04 21.00 -24.27
N LEU A 283 16.92 21.65 -23.52
CA LEU A 283 16.69 22.97 -22.91
C LEU A 283 17.41 24.12 -23.63
N VAL A 284 18.00 23.88 -24.81
CA VAL A 284 18.67 24.92 -25.60
C VAL A 284 17.95 25.17 -26.93
N CYS A 285 17.07 26.18 -26.84
CA CYS A 285 16.71 27.21 -27.82
C CYS A 285 15.63 26.96 -28.90
N PRO A 286 14.95 28.04 -29.36
CA PRO A 286 14.86 29.42 -28.86
C PRO A 286 13.52 29.77 -28.19
#